data_AF-A0A521HL86-F1
#
_entry.id   AF-A0A521HL86-F1
#
_cell.length_a   1.000
_cell.length_b   1.000
_cell.length_c   1.000
_cell.angle_alpha   90.00
_cell.angle_beta   90.00
_cell.angle_gamma   90.00
#
_symmetry.space_group_name_H-M   'P 1'
#
loop_
_entity.id
_entity.type
_entity.pdbx_description
1 polymer ?
#
loop_
_entity_poly.entity_id
_entity_poly.type
_entity_poly.pdbx_seq_one_letter_code
_entity_poly.pdbx_strand_id
1 'polypeptide(L)'
;MSRPAAGSGEQAALRLSWEEHGGTQSARWRSESGLPPPSRVVVADDRLTADAAYRLACEGTAMLWRGDYHNARQLLQAMARRIARGPRRVKSASNVGRSPAESFHLHRQAQAQRARTLGMLLIPFDADFGIPLRRAPDARAACAEVWESDGQPCVASLRELLGLIGAHQWRRKGVEVPALGGRIHPWYGVFSPVRGEYVDLVAAAPLPSEVLAFDIGTGTGVLAAMLARRGVARVVATDQDERALACARANLTQLGLLDGVE
;
A
#
# COMPACT_ATOMS: atom_id res chain seq x y z
N MET A 1 -14.87 7.93 -11.94
CA MET A 1 -14.83 8.72 -10.69
C MET A 1 -13.38 8.98 -10.37
N SER A 2 -12.85 10.05 -10.96
CA SER A 2 -11.45 10.46 -10.85
C SER A 2 -11.17 10.91 -9.42
N ARG A 3 -10.12 10.38 -8.79
CA ARG A 3 -9.55 11.00 -7.60
C ARG A 3 -9.01 12.38 -8.01
N PRO A 4 -9.30 13.46 -7.28
CA PRO A 4 -8.66 14.73 -7.57
C PRO A 4 -7.17 14.58 -7.27
N ALA A 5 -6.34 15.14 -8.16
CA ALA A 5 -4.93 15.34 -7.90
C ALA A 5 -4.80 16.11 -6.57
N ALA A 6 -4.07 15.54 -5.61
CA ALA A 6 -3.79 16.21 -4.35
C ALA A 6 -2.78 17.32 -4.62
N GLY A 7 -3.28 18.49 -4.98
CA GLY A 7 -2.50 19.72 -4.90
C GLY A 7 -2.04 19.92 -3.46
N SER A 8 -0.81 20.42 -3.34
CA SER A 8 -0.09 20.84 -2.13
C SER A 8 -0.76 22.03 -1.43
N GLY A 9 -2.03 21.86 -1.07
CA GLY A 9 -2.77 22.72 -0.15
C GLY A 9 -2.97 21.96 1.15
N GLU A 10 -2.46 22.53 2.23
CA GLU A 10 -2.69 22.22 3.64
C GLU A 10 -4.01 21.46 3.89
N GLN A 11 -3.99 20.13 3.72
CA GLN A 11 -5.09 19.27 4.16
C GLN A 11 -5.10 19.42 5.67
N ALA A 12 -6.10 20.14 6.20
CA ALA A 12 -6.39 20.17 7.63
C ALA A 12 -6.26 18.74 8.15
N ALA A 13 -5.21 18.49 8.93
CA ALA A 13 -4.80 17.15 9.24
C ALA A 13 -5.95 16.46 9.98
N LEU A 14 -6.56 15.46 9.31
CA LEU A 14 -7.66 14.72 9.90
C LEU A 14 -7.21 14.19 11.27
N ARG A 15 -8.05 14.32 12.28
CA ARG A 15 -7.75 13.83 13.63
C ARG A 15 -8.60 12.61 13.94
N LEU A 16 -8.00 11.66 14.64
CA LEU A 16 -8.70 10.55 15.28
C LEU A 16 -8.85 10.89 16.75
N SER A 17 -10.06 10.69 17.30
CA SER A 17 -10.34 10.88 18.73
C SER A 17 -10.80 9.57 19.37
N TRP A 18 -10.44 9.36 20.63
CA TRP A 18 -10.85 8.19 21.41
C TRP A 18 -10.88 8.52 22.90
N GLU A 19 -11.54 7.68 23.69
CA GLU A 19 -11.54 7.78 25.16
C GLU A 19 -10.45 6.91 25.77
N GLU A 20 -9.61 7.48 26.64
CA GLU A 20 -8.55 6.76 27.34
C GLU A 20 -8.24 7.44 28.69
N HIS A 21 -8.04 6.66 29.76
CA HIS A 21 -7.77 7.17 31.11
C HIS A 21 -8.78 8.19 31.65
N GLY A 22 -10.05 8.10 31.23
CA GLY A 22 -11.11 9.00 31.67
C GLY A 22 -11.13 10.36 30.98
N GLY A 23 -10.43 10.53 29.87
CA GLY A 23 -10.50 11.73 29.04
C GLY A 23 -10.41 11.45 27.54
N THR A 24 -10.92 12.39 26.75
CA THR A 24 -10.82 12.35 25.30
C THR A 24 -9.40 12.67 24.85
N GLN A 25 -8.78 11.73 24.14
CA GLN A 25 -7.49 11.89 23.49
C GLN A 25 -7.69 12.12 21.99
N SER A 26 -6.71 12.73 21.32
CA SER A 26 -6.70 12.80 19.86
C SER A 26 -5.29 12.83 19.27
N ALA A 27 -5.14 12.30 18.07
CA ALA A 27 -3.88 12.28 17.31
C ALA A 27 -4.14 12.48 15.82
N ARG A 28 -3.09 12.81 15.06
CA ARG A 28 -3.19 12.91 13.61
C ARG A 28 -3.56 11.56 13.01
N TRP A 29 -4.57 11.51 12.14
CA TRP A 29 -4.94 10.34 11.38
C TRP A 29 -4.10 10.27 10.09
N ARG A 30 -3.50 9.11 9.81
CA ARG A 30 -2.76 8.85 8.57
C ARG A 30 -3.45 7.74 7.78
N SER A 31 -3.73 8.02 6.50
CA SER A 31 -4.17 7.02 5.54
C SER A 31 -3.81 7.40 4.11
N GLU A 32 -2.83 6.72 3.53
CA GLU A 32 -2.46 6.84 2.11
C GLU A 32 -3.59 6.37 1.17
N SER A 33 -4.49 5.52 1.68
CA SER A 33 -5.71 5.14 0.95
C SER A 33 -6.79 6.22 0.95
N GLY A 34 -6.57 7.36 1.63
CA GLY A 34 -7.53 8.46 1.71
C GLY A 34 -8.81 8.09 2.47
N LEU A 35 -8.74 7.10 3.37
CA LEU A 35 -9.88 6.72 4.20
C LEU A 35 -10.06 7.76 5.31
N PRO A 36 -11.31 8.15 5.64
CA PRO A 36 -11.57 9.02 6.79
C PRO A 36 -11.23 8.30 8.10
N PRO A 37 -10.95 9.04 9.19
CA PRO A 37 -10.76 8.44 10.51
C PRO A 37 -12.02 7.65 10.92
N PRO A 38 -11.87 6.46 11.52
CA PRO A 38 -13.00 5.73 12.09
C PRO A 38 -13.75 6.57 13.13
N SER A 39 -15.10 6.49 13.11
CA SER A 39 -15.96 7.25 14.04
C SER A 39 -16.03 6.64 15.45
N ARG A 40 -15.69 5.35 15.60
CA ARG A 40 -15.66 4.64 16.87
C ARG A 40 -14.30 4.00 17.05
N VAL A 41 -13.68 4.28 18.18
CA VAL A 41 -12.37 3.75 18.56
C VAL A 41 -12.45 3.24 19.98
N VAL A 42 -11.97 2.03 20.21
CA VAL A 42 -11.75 1.46 21.54
C VAL A 42 -10.27 1.19 21.73
N VAL A 43 -9.78 1.39 22.94
CA VAL A 43 -8.43 0.97 23.31
C VAL A 43 -8.45 -0.55 23.53
N ALA A 44 -7.47 -1.26 22.98
CA ALA A 44 -7.34 -2.71 23.10
C ALA A 44 -5.90 -3.13 23.35
N ASP A 45 -5.73 -4.28 24.01
CA ASP A 45 -4.44 -4.85 24.36
C ASP A 45 -4.41 -6.38 24.11
N ASP A 46 -3.36 -7.03 24.63
CA ASP A 46 -3.10 -8.46 24.47
C ASP A 46 -4.23 -9.38 24.99
N ARG A 47 -5.22 -8.86 25.71
CA ARG A 47 -6.39 -9.61 26.21
C ARG A 47 -7.49 -9.75 25.14
N LEU A 48 -7.46 -8.95 24.07
CA LEU A 48 -8.47 -8.96 23.03
C LEU A 48 -8.35 -10.22 22.17
N THR A 49 -9.38 -11.06 22.18
CA THR A 49 -9.42 -12.27 21.34
C THR A 49 -9.67 -11.91 19.87
N ALA A 50 -9.19 -12.77 18.97
CA ALA A 50 -9.36 -12.55 17.53
C ALA A 50 -10.83 -12.61 17.07
N ASP A 51 -11.72 -13.31 17.78
CA ASP A 51 -13.16 -13.31 17.49
C ASP A 51 -13.82 -12.00 17.92
N ALA A 52 -13.46 -11.47 19.09
CA ALA A 52 -13.94 -10.16 19.55
C ALA A 52 -13.42 -9.03 18.65
N ALA A 53 -12.13 -9.03 18.30
CA ALA A 53 -11.54 -8.06 17.38
C ALA A 53 -12.21 -8.08 16.00
N TYR A 54 -12.47 -9.28 15.45
CA TYR A 54 -13.16 -9.42 14.17
C TYR A 54 -14.59 -8.86 14.23
N ARG A 55 -15.31 -9.12 15.33
CA ARG A 55 -16.67 -8.59 15.55
C ARG A 55 -16.67 -7.05 15.60
N LEU A 56 -15.81 -6.46 16.44
CA LEU A 56 -15.65 -5.01 16.55
C LEU A 56 -15.37 -4.38 15.19
N ALA A 57 -14.42 -4.94 14.43
CA ALA A 57 -14.07 -4.43 13.11
C ALA A 57 -15.20 -4.56 12.08
N CYS A 58 -16.03 -5.61 12.15
CA CYS A 58 -17.23 -5.76 11.32
C CYS A 58 -18.32 -4.75 11.67
N GLU A 59 -18.43 -4.37 12.94
CA GLU A 59 -19.36 -3.34 13.45
C GLU A 59 -18.84 -1.90 13.19
N GLY A 60 -17.66 -1.77 12.58
CA GLY A 60 -17.05 -0.46 12.26
C GLY A 60 -16.32 0.18 13.44
N THR A 61 -16.01 -0.57 14.49
CA THR A 61 -15.24 -0.10 15.64
C THR A 61 -13.76 -0.39 15.42
N ALA A 62 -12.95 0.67 15.39
CA ALA A 62 -11.50 0.56 15.35
C ALA A 62 -10.92 0.22 16.73
N MET A 63 -9.81 -0.50 16.75
CA MET A 63 -9.11 -0.90 17.96
C MET A 63 -7.74 -0.22 17.94
N LEU A 64 -7.56 0.77 18.81
CA LEU A 64 -6.26 1.40 19.04
C LEU A 64 -5.44 0.50 19.97
N TRP A 65 -4.39 -0.09 19.42
CA TRP A 65 -3.61 -1.11 20.12
C TRP A 65 -2.62 -0.50 21.11
N ARG A 66 -2.61 -1.03 22.34
CA ARG A 66 -1.69 -0.68 23.44
C ARG A 66 -0.93 -1.88 24.00
N GLY A 67 -1.18 -3.07 23.45
CA GLY A 67 -0.45 -4.28 23.80
C GLY A 67 0.89 -4.40 23.09
N ASP A 68 1.38 -5.62 22.96
CA ASP A 68 2.62 -5.89 22.26
C ASP A 68 2.50 -5.87 20.73
N TYR A 69 3.53 -5.38 20.03
CA TYR A 69 3.51 -5.26 18.56
C TYR A 69 3.44 -6.62 17.84
N HIS A 70 4.15 -7.65 18.31
CA HIS A 70 4.06 -8.98 17.72
C HIS A 70 2.67 -9.57 17.90
N ASN A 71 2.03 -9.35 19.05
CA ASN A 71 0.67 -9.80 19.30
C ASN A 71 -0.34 -9.07 18.40
N ALA A 72 -0.15 -7.77 18.14
CA ALA A 72 -0.96 -7.03 17.15
C ALA A 72 -0.87 -7.67 15.75
N ARG A 73 0.35 -8.05 15.31
CA ARG A 73 0.55 -8.75 14.02
C ARG A 73 -0.15 -10.11 13.99
N GLN A 74 -0.05 -10.88 15.06
CA GLN A 74 -0.72 -12.17 15.18
C GLN A 74 -2.25 -12.02 15.15
N LEU A 75 -2.78 -11.00 15.84
CA LEU A 75 -4.20 -10.65 15.83
C LEU A 75 -4.67 -10.31 14.42
N LEU A 76 -3.94 -9.44 13.70
CA LEU A 76 -4.25 -9.07 12.31
C LEU A 76 -4.29 -10.31 11.39
N GLN A 77 -3.30 -11.19 11.51
CA GLN A 77 -3.28 -12.46 10.75
C GLN A 77 -4.45 -13.37 11.12
N ALA A 78 -4.81 -13.45 12.40
CA ALA A 78 -5.93 -14.24 12.87
C ALA A 78 -7.29 -13.71 12.37
N MET A 79 -7.46 -12.39 12.30
CA MET A 79 -8.62 -11.74 11.66
C MET A 79 -8.64 -12.04 10.16
N ALA A 80 -7.49 -11.94 9.48
CA ALA A 80 -7.38 -12.22 8.05
C ALA A 80 -7.78 -13.65 7.67
N ARG A 81 -7.43 -14.64 8.52
CA ARG A 81 -7.86 -16.05 8.37
C ARG A 81 -9.36 -16.24 8.56
N ARG A 82 -9.98 -15.52 9.50
CA ARG A 82 -11.43 -15.58 9.76
C ARG A 82 -12.25 -15.05 8.58
N ILE A 83 -11.84 -13.92 8.01
CA ILE A 83 -12.43 -13.37 6.78
C ILE A 83 -12.38 -14.40 5.64
N ALA A 84 -11.25 -15.10 5.48
CA ALA A 84 -11.08 -16.07 4.39
C ALA A 84 -11.97 -17.32 4.56
N ARG A 85 -12.15 -17.80 5.80
CA ARG A 85 -12.98 -18.97 6.10
C ARG A 85 -14.43 -18.76 5.69
N GLY A 86 -15.03 -17.63 6.06
CA GLY A 86 -16.45 -17.33 5.79
C GLY A 86 -17.42 -18.45 6.22
N PRO A 87 -18.73 -18.30 6.03
CA PRO A 87 -19.65 -19.43 6.16
C PRO A 87 -19.39 -20.42 5.01
N ARG A 88 -18.70 -21.52 5.32
CA ARG A 88 -18.32 -22.62 4.39
C ARG A 88 -19.48 -23.17 3.54
N ARG A 89 -20.74 -22.93 3.94
CA ARG A 89 -21.95 -23.48 3.32
C ARG A 89 -22.44 -22.76 2.06
N VAL A 90 -22.00 -21.53 1.77
CA VAL A 90 -22.59 -20.71 0.67
C VAL A 90 -21.71 -20.66 -0.60
N LYS A 91 -20.41 -20.99 -0.51
CA LYS A 91 -19.48 -20.82 -1.65
C LYS A 91 -19.68 -21.82 -2.80
N SER A 92 -20.13 -23.05 -2.53
CA SER A 92 -20.29 -24.09 -3.56
C SER A 92 -21.57 -23.96 -4.40
N ALA A 93 -22.66 -23.43 -3.83
CA ALA A 93 -23.94 -23.27 -4.54
C ALA A 93 -24.03 -21.96 -5.35
N SER A 94 -23.15 -21.00 -5.10
CA SER A 94 -23.36 -19.62 -5.55
C SER A 94 -22.72 -19.28 -6.91
N ASN A 95 -21.74 -20.07 -7.39
CA ASN A 95 -21.01 -19.75 -8.62
C ASN A 95 -21.63 -20.33 -9.92
N VAL A 96 -22.72 -21.09 -9.83
CA VAL A 96 -23.41 -21.63 -11.01
C VAL A 96 -24.31 -20.52 -11.57
N GLY A 97 -24.05 -20.10 -12.82
CA GLY A 97 -24.90 -19.15 -13.55
C GLY A 97 -24.57 -17.65 -13.41
N ARG A 98 -23.45 -17.28 -12.76
CA ARG A 98 -23.02 -15.87 -12.70
C ARG A 98 -22.25 -15.43 -13.94
N SER A 99 -22.51 -14.21 -14.38
CA SER A 99 -21.70 -13.55 -15.40
C SER A 99 -20.28 -13.21 -14.89
N PRO A 100 -19.29 -13.03 -15.80
CA PRO A 100 -17.97 -12.51 -15.43
C PRO A 100 -18.03 -11.16 -14.71
N ALA A 101 -18.93 -10.26 -15.12
CA ALA A 101 -19.10 -8.94 -14.51
C ALA A 101 -19.57 -9.02 -13.05
N GLU A 102 -20.57 -9.85 -12.76
CA GLU A 102 -21.05 -10.07 -11.39
C GLU A 102 -19.96 -10.69 -10.51
N SER A 103 -19.23 -11.66 -11.06
CA SER A 103 -18.12 -12.31 -10.36
C SER A 103 -17.01 -11.29 -10.01
N PHE A 104 -16.69 -10.38 -10.93
CA PHE A 104 -15.74 -9.29 -10.70
C PHE A 104 -16.24 -8.30 -9.64
N HIS A 105 -17.51 -7.89 -9.70
CA HIS A 105 -18.11 -6.98 -8.71
C HIS A 105 -18.09 -7.57 -7.30
N LEU A 106 -18.49 -8.84 -7.15
CA LEU A 106 -18.45 -9.55 -5.87
C LEU A 106 -17.01 -9.69 -5.35
N HIS A 107 -16.06 -10.00 -6.23
CA HIS A 107 -14.65 -10.06 -5.87
C HIS A 107 -14.15 -8.70 -5.34
N ARG A 108 -14.42 -7.61 -6.05
CA ARG A 108 -14.04 -6.26 -5.62
C ARG A 108 -14.70 -5.86 -4.30
N GLN A 109 -15.99 -6.16 -4.13
CA GLN A 109 -16.71 -5.90 -2.89
C GLN A 109 -16.09 -6.67 -1.71
N ALA A 110 -15.77 -7.95 -1.90
CA ALA A 110 -15.13 -8.78 -0.88
C ALA A 110 -13.72 -8.26 -0.52
N GLN A 111 -12.92 -7.83 -1.51
CA GLN A 111 -11.61 -7.24 -1.26
C GLN A 111 -11.71 -5.91 -0.52
N ALA A 112 -12.66 -5.05 -0.89
CA ALA A 112 -12.90 -3.78 -0.21
C ALA A 112 -13.35 -3.99 1.24
N GLN A 113 -14.28 -4.94 1.49
CA GLN A 113 -14.70 -5.28 2.84
C GLN A 113 -13.54 -5.84 3.67
N ARG A 114 -12.75 -6.76 3.10
CA ARG A 114 -11.55 -7.30 3.75
C ARG A 114 -10.57 -6.20 4.10
N ALA A 115 -10.35 -5.23 3.20
CA ALA A 115 -9.47 -4.10 3.45
C ALA A 115 -9.97 -3.23 4.61
N ARG A 116 -11.25 -2.87 4.61
CA ARG A 116 -11.87 -2.10 5.71
C ARG A 116 -11.75 -2.80 7.05
N THR A 117 -12.15 -4.08 7.14
CA THR A 117 -12.11 -4.83 8.40
C THR A 117 -10.69 -4.97 8.94
N LEU A 118 -9.69 -5.24 8.10
CA LEU A 118 -8.30 -5.34 8.53
C LEU A 118 -7.66 -3.97 8.83
N GLY A 119 -8.20 -2.90 8.28
CA GLY A 119 -7.76 -1.52 8.56
C GLY A 119 -8.20 -1.01 9.93
N MET A 120 -9.09 -1.72 10.64
CA MET A 120 -9.59 -1.31 11.95
C MET A 120 -8.62 -1.57 13.10
N LEU A 121 -7.55 -2.34 12.90
CA LEU A 121 -6.50 -2.48 13.92
C LEU A 121 -5.48 -1.35 13.75
N LEU A 122 -5.47 -0.42 14.69
CA LEU A 122 -4.70 0.82 14.64
C LEU A 122 -3.47 0.76 15.56
N ILE A 123 -2.40 1.46 15.18
CA ILE A 123 -1.13 1.54 15.89
C ILE A 123 -0.78 3.01 16.11
N PRO A 124 -0.35 3.40 17.33
CA PRO A 124 0.16 4.74 17.60
C PRO A 124 1.57 4.93 17.03
N PHE A 125 1.89 6.18 16.73
CA PHE A 125 3.22 6.64 16.36
C PHE A 125 3.57 7.92 17.11
N ASP A 126 4.80 8.03 17.58
CA ASP A 126 5.40 9.25 18.09
C ASP A 126 5.68 10.24 16.95
N ALA A 127 6.02 11.48 17.30
CA ALA A 127 6.29 12.58 16.36
C ALA A 127 7.38 12.27 15.31
N ASP A 128 8.32 11.39 15.66
CA ASP A 128 9.42 10.93 14.82
C ASP A 128 9.11 9.59 14.12
N PHE A 129 7.84 9.18 14.09
CA PHE A 129 7.32 7.88 13.61
C PHE A 129 7.74 6.66 14.44
N GLY A 130 8.00 6.88 15.72
CA GLY A 130 8.37 5.82 16.66
C GLY A 130 7.13 5.03 16.99
N ILE A 131 7.23 3.71 17.13
CA ILE A 131 6.07 2.92 17.55
C ILE A 131 6.24 2.68 19.06
N PRO A 132 5.47 3.34 19.94
CA PRO A 132 5.61 3.22 21.39
C PRO A 132 4.96 1.93 21.91
N LEU A 133 5.25 0.79 21.26
CA LEU A 133 4.78 -0.53 21.63
C LEU A 133 5.96 -1.46 21.89
N ARG A 134 5.80 -2.37 22.83
CA ARG A 134 6.81 -3.38 23.12
C ARG A 134 7.09 -4.25 21.89
N ARG A 135 8.38 -4.53 21.63
CA ARG A 135 8.89 -5.29 20.47
C ARG A 135 8.50 -4.71 19.10
N ALA A 136 8.13 -3.43 19.03
CA ALA A 136 7.97 -2.80 17.74
C ALA A 136 9.33 -2.67 17.02
N PRO A 137 9.39 -2.91 15.70
CA PRO A 137 10.57 -2.63 14.92
C PRO A 137 10.78 -1.13 14.78
N ASP A 138 12.02 -0.73 14.50
CA ASP A 138 12.27 0.61 13.99
C ASP A 138 11.69 0.72 12.56
N ALA A 139 10.64 1.52 12.41
CA ALA A 139 9.95 1.77 11.16
C ALA A 139 10.14 3.22 10.66
N ARG A 140 11.02 4.01 11.30
CA ARG A 140 11.14 5.45 11.05
C ARG A 140 11.48 5.76 9.60
N ALA A 141 12.50 5.10 9.07
CA ALA A 141 12.91 5.26 7.68
C ALA A 141 11.78 4.87 6.70
N ALA A 142 11.09 3.75 6.95
CA ALA A 142 10.01 3.29 6.10
C ALA A 142 8.81 4.26 6.10
N CYS A 143 8.49 4.86 7.25
CA CYS A 143 7.45 5.87 7.38
C CYS A 143 7.87 7.19 6.72
N ALA A 144 9.10 7.67 6.94
CA ALA A 144 9.59 8.94 6.41
C ALA A 144 9.73 8.97 4.88
N GLU A 145 9.82 7.81 4.22
CA GLU A 145 9.77 7.72 2.76
C GLU A 145 8.41 8.07 2.15
N VAL A 146 7.35 8.10 2.96
CA VAL A 146 5.96 8.24 2.48
C VAL A 146 5.23 9.38 3.21
N TRP A 147 5.47 9.52 4.51
CA TRP A 147 4.84 10.54 5.33
C TRP A 147 5.84 11.64 5.67
N GLU A 148 5.43 12.87 5.40
CA GLU A 148 6.08 14.04 5.95
C GLU A 148 5.76 14.17 7.44
N SER A 149 6.79 14.37 8.27
CA SER A 149 6.62 14.65 9.69
C SER A 149 6.24 16.11 9.90
N ASP A 150 5.22 16.32 10.71
CA ASP A 150 4.79 17.61 11.25
C ASP A 150 5.15 17.74 12.74
N GLY A 151 6.01 16.86 13.26
CA GLY A 151 6.38 16.82 14.67
C GLY A 151 5.22 16.43 15.61
N GLN A 152 4.11 15.87 15.10
CA GLN A 152 2.96 15.46 15.91
C GLN A 152 2.83 13.93 15.95
N PRO A 153 2.38 13.36 17.09
CA PRO A 153 2.03 11.95 17.14
C PRO A 153 0.85 11.66 16.21
N CYS A 154 0.87 10.47 15.61
CA CYS A 154 -0.16 10.05 14.67
C CYS A 154 -0.63 8.61 14.91
N VAL A 155 -1.73 8.25 14.28
CA VAL A 155 -2.31 6.91 14.29
C VAL A 155 -2.56 6.47 12.86
N ALA A 156 -2.18 5.24 12.55
CA ALA A 156 -2.44 4.59 11.27
C ALA A 156 -2.84 3.12 11.49
N SER A 157 -3.36 2.46 10.45
CA SER A 157 -3.63 1.04 10.54
C SER A 157 -2.34 0.20 10.57
N LEU A 158 -2.32 -0.90 11.34
CA LEU A 158 -1.21 -1.85 11.32
C LEU A 158 -0.97 -2.39 9.90
N ARG A 159 -2.06 -2.59 9.14
CA ARG A 159 -1.97 -3.06 7.76
C ARG A 159 -1.16 -2.10 6.88
N GLU A 160 -1.37 -0.80 7.04
CA GLU A 160 -0.64 0.23 6.29
C GLU A 160 0.83 0.26 6.68
N LEU A 161 1.15 0.23 7.98
CA LEU A 161 2.52 0.11 8.48
C LEU A 161 3.25 -1.11 7.87
N LEU A 162 2.59 -2.27 7.80
CA LEU A 162 3.17 -3.46 7.19
C LEU A 162 3.46 -3.27 5.69
N GLY A 163 2.61 -2.51 5.00
CA GLY A 163 2.82 -2.11 3.61
C GLY A 163 4.04 -1.20 3.45
N LEU A 164 4.18 -0.18 4.30
CA LEU A 164 5.31 0.74 4.32
C LEU A 164 6.64 0.00 4.55
N ILE A 165 6.69 -0.84 5.60
CA ILE A 165 7.88 -1.65 5.91
C ILE A 165 8.23 -2.56 4.72
N GLY A 166 7.23 -3.20 4.11
CA GLY A 166 7.43 -4.06 2.94
C GLY A 166 8.00 -3.30 1.74
N ALA A 167 7.44 -2.14 1.41
CA ALA A 167 7.90 -1.30 0.32
C ALA A 167 9.31 -0.77 0.55
N HIS A 168 9.63 -0.31 1.77
CA HIS A 168 10.98 0.12 2.13
C HIS A 168 12.02 -1.00 1.90
N GLN A 169 11.70 -2.24 2.29
CA GLN A 169 12.59 -3.37 2.04
C GLN A 169 12.77 -3.67 0.56
N TRP A 170 11.71 -3.56 -0.25
CA TRP A 170 11.80 -3.72 -1.70
C TRP A 170 12.59 -2.60 -2.36
N ARG A 171 12.35 -1.34 -1.99
CA ARG A 171 13.10 -0.18 -2.45
C ARG A 171 14.58 -0.34 -2.16
N ARG A 172 14.94 -0.77 -0.94
CA ARG A 172 16.34 -0.95 -0.54
C ARG A 172 17.05 -2.08 -1.30
N LYS A 173 16.38 -3.23 -1.48
CA LYS A 173 16.98 -4.41 -2.12
C LYS A 173 16.96 -4.34 -3.65
N GLY A 174 15.97 -3.66 -4.21
CA GLY A 174 15.63 -3.74 -5.62
C GLY A 174 15.08 -5.11 -6.01
N VAL A 175 14.29 -5.11 -7.08
CA VAL A 175 13.81 -6.30 -7.79
C VAL A 175 14.72 -6.50 -8.99
N GLU A 176 15.32 -7.67 -9.07
CA GLU A 176 16.17 -8.02 -10.21
C GLU A 176 15.31 -8.25 -11.46
N VAL A 177 15.72 -7.63 -12.56
CA VAL A 177 15.06 -7.74 -13.86
C VAL A 177 16.11 -8.19 -14.87
N PRO A 178 16.25 -9.52 -15.11
CA PRO A 178 17.32 -10.07 -15.95
C PRO A 178 17.35 -9.50 -17.36
N ALA A 179 16.19 -9.29 -18.00
CA ALA A 179 16.10 -8.69 -19.32
C ALA A 179 16.67 -7.26 -19.37
N LEU A 180 16.62 -6.53 -18.25
CA LEU A 180 17.25 -5.21 -18.08
C LEU A 180 18.69 -5.29 -17.57
N GLY A 181 19.22 -6.48 -17.26
CA GLY A 181 20.56 -6.64 -16.68
C GLY A 181 20.79 -5.78 -15.43
N GLY A 182 19.73 -5.53 -14.65
CA GLY A 182 19.74 -4.54 -13.59
C GLY A 182 18.64 -4.75 -12.56
N ARG A 183 18.50 -3.78 -11.64
CA ARG A 183 17.50 -3.80 -10.58
C ARG A 183 16.55 -2.60 -10.71
N ILE A 184 15.28 -2.84 -10.42
CA ILE A 184 14.25 -1.81 -10.25
C ILE A 184 13.92 -1.67 -8.77
N HIS A 185 13.94 -0.45 -8.27
CA HIS A 185 13.73 -0.08 -6.87
C HIS A 185 12.35 0.55 -6.72
N PRO A 186 11.29 -0.24 -6.47
CA PRO A 186 9.93 0.27 -6.38
C PRO A 186 9.72 1.11 -5.12
N TRP A 187 9.03 2.24 -5.26
CA TRP A 187 8.61 3.06 -4.13
C TRP A 187 7.24 2.58 -3.60
N TYR A 188 6.88 3.00 -2.39
CA TYR A 188 5.58 2.64 -1.81
C TYR A 188 4.41 3.12 -2.69
N GLY A 189 3.46 2.21 -2.97
CA GLY A 189 2.30 2.49 -3.82
C GLY A 189 2.56 2.36 -5.32
N VAL A 190 3.83 2.28 -5.76
CA VAL A 190 4.19 2.10 -7.18
C VAL A 190 4.27 0.62 -7.52
N PHE A 191 3.78 0.22 -8.70
CA PHE A 191 3.74 -1.18 -9.11
C PHE A 191 5.15 -1.80 -9.21
N SER A 192 5.39 -2.86 -8.44
CA SER A 192 6.67 -3.56 -8.39
C SER A 192 6.73 -4.69 -9.43
N PRO A 193 7.80 -4.81 -10.23
CA PRO A 193 7.97 -5.85 -11.25
C PRO A 193 8.37 -7.22 -10.66
N VAL A 194 7.81 -7.62 -9.51
CA VAL A 194 8.16 -8.89 -8.83
C VAL A 194 7.77 -10.14 -9.63
N ARG A 195 6.87 -9.99 -10.59
CA ARG A 195 6.48 -11.01 -11.58
C ARG A 195 6.90 -10.51 -12.95
N GLY A 196 8.12 -10.88 -13.36
CA GLY A 196 8.82 -10.28 -14.50
C GLY A 196 8.41 -10.79 -15.87
N GLU A 197 7.46 -11.72 -15.98
CA GLU A 197 7.16 -12.42 -17.24
C GLU A 197 6.68 -11.46 -18.34
N TYR A 198 5.99 -10.38 -17.97
CA TYR A 198 5.55 -9.35 -18.92
C TYR A 198 6.73 -8.53 -19.48
N VAL A 199 7.81 -8.38 -18.70
CA VAL A 199 9.02 -7.68 -19.15
C VAL A 199 9.74 -8.51 -20.21
N ASP A 200 9.80 -9.83 -20.03
CA ASP A 200 10.38 -10.74 -21.02
C ASP A 200 9.56 -10.77 -22.33
N LEU A 201 8.23 -10.71 -22.23
CA LEU A 201 7.36 -10.58 -23.42
C LEU A 201 7.67 -9.30 -24.19
N VAL A 202 7.82 -8.16 -23.51
CA VAL A 202 8.21 -6.89 -24.16
C VAL A 202 9.64 -6.95 -24.67
N ALA A 203 10.55 -7.68 -24.02
CA ALA A 203 11.92 -7.86 -24.52
C ALA A 203 11.96 -8.65 -25.84
N ALA A 204 11.09 -9.66 -25.98
CA ALA A 204 11.07 -10.55 -27.14
C ALA A 204 10.21 -10.07 -28.32
N ALA A 205 9.15 -9.29 -28.06
CA ALA A 205 8.22 -8.87 -29.11
C ALA A 205 8.90 -7.99 -30.17
N PRO A 206 8.63 -8.15 -31.48
CA PRO A 206 9.19 -7.26 -32.50
C PRO A 206 8.75 -5.80 -32.27
N LEU A 207 9.68 -4.86 -32.41
CA LEU A 207 9.35 -3.43 -32.37
C LEU A 207 8.85 -2.99 -33.75
N PRO A 208 7.64 -2.40 -33.85
CA PRO A 208 7.15 -1.86 -35.11
C PRO A 208 7.89 -0.59 -35.54
N SER A 209 8.56 0.08 -34.59
CA SER A 209 9.39 1.27 -34.81
C SER A 209 10.35 1.44 -33.64
N GLU A 210 11.54 1.96 -33.92
CA GLU A 210 12.57 2.34 -32.93
C GLU A 210 12.64 3.87 -32.75
N VAL A 211 11.73 4.64 -33.34
CA VAL A 211 11.80 6.12 -33.31
C VAL A 211 11.16 6.70 -32.05
N LEU A 212 9.94 6.27 -31.71
CA LEU A 212 9.15 6.86 -30.64
C LEU A 212 8.24 5.79 -30.00
N ALA A 213 8.21 5.74 -28.67
CA ALA A 213 7.25 4.96 -27.91
C ALA A 213 6.61 5.79 -26.79
N PHE A 214 5.41 5.38 -26.38
CA PHE A 214 4.72 5.93 -25.22
C PHE A 214 4.54 4.82 -24.17
N ASP A 215 4.99 5.07 -22.96
CA ASP A 215 4.76 4.21 -21.79
C ASP A 215 3.70 4.88 -20.90
N ILE A 216 2.47 4.37 -20.93
CA ILE A 216 1.31 4.97 -20.23
C ILE A 216 1.05 4.22 -18.92
N GLY A 217 1.15 4.93 -17.80
CA GLY A 217 1.17 4.32 -16.48
C GLY A 217 2.53 3.70 -16.18
N THR A 218 3.61 4.46 -16.43
CA THR A 218 4.99 3.96 -16.39
C THR A 218 5.38 3.34 -15.05
N GLY A 219 4.74 3.76 -13.95
CA GLY A 219 4.94 3.18 -12.63
C GLY A 219 6.41 3.25 -12.19
N THR A 220 7.09 2.11 -12.16
CA THR A 220 8.51 2.04 -11.80
C THR A 220 9.46 2.43 -12.93
N GLY A 221 8.96 2.68 -14.15
CA GLY A 221 9.78 2.92 -15.33
C GLY A 221 10.35 1.65 -15.97
N VAL A 222 9.92 0.46 -15.52
CA VAL A 222 10.49 -0.82 -15.98
C VAL A 222 10.28 -1.07 -17.47
N LEU A 223 9.13 -0.67 -18.04
CA LEU A 223 8.86 -0.82 -19.47
C LEU A 223 9.52 0.29 -20.28
N ALA A 224 9.49 1.54 -19.81
CA ALA A 224 10.28 2.62 -20.40
C ALA A 224 11.78 2.26 -20.50
N ALA A 225 12.36 1.71 -19.42
CA ALA A 225 13.73 1.23 -19.41
C ALA A 225 13.95 0.09 -20.42
N MET A 226 12.98 -0.82 -20.57
CA MET A 226 13.08 -1.90 -21.55
C MET A 226 13.08 -1.36 -22.98
N LEU A 227 12.17 -0.44 -23.30
CA LEU A 227 12.08 0.17 -24.63
C LEU A 227 13.36 0.95 -24.97
N ALA A 228 13.87 1.76 -24.04
CA ALA A 228 15.12 2.49 -24.23
C ALA A 228 16.31 1.54 -24.46
N ARG A 229 16.42 0.48 -23.66
CA ARG A 229 17.48 -0.53 -23.79
C ARG A 229 17.40 -1.33 -25.11
N ARG A 230 16.21 -1.43 -25.69
CA ARG A 230 15.99 -2.04 -27.00
C ARG A 230 16.28 -1.10 -28.17
N GLY A 231 16.69 0.13 -27.92
CA GLY A 231 17.10 1.08 -28.95
C GLY A 231 16.00 2.05 -29.40
N VAL A 232 14.86 2.11 -28.70
CA VAL A 232 13.86 3.16 -28.99
C VAL A 232 14.47 4.53 -28.68
N ALA A 233 14.59 5.39 -29.69
CA ALA A 233 15.30 6.66 -29.63
C ALA A 233 14.66 7.67 -28.66
N ARG A 234 13.32 7.67 -28.57
CA ARG A 234 12.58 8.50 -27.61
C ARG A 234 11.43 7.71 -26.99
N VAL A 235 11.39 7.68 -25.66
CA VAL A 235 10.27 7.13 -24.90
C VAL A 235 9.62 8.26 -24.11
N VAL A 236 8.31 8.43 -24.26
CA VAL A 236 7.53 9.36 -23.43
C VAL A 236 6.84 8.54 -22.34
N ALA A 237 7.28 8.69 -21.10
CA ALA A 237 6.80 7.93 -19.96
C ALA A 237 5.86 8.77 -19.10
N THR A 238 4.60 8.35 -19.02
CA THR A 238 3.54 9.13 -18.35
C THR A 238 2.94 8.35 -17.18
N ASP A 239 2.60 9.07 -16.12
CA ASP A 239 1.82 8.56 -15.00
C ASP A 239 0.99 9.70 -14.40
N GLN A 240 -0.10 9.36 -13.72
CA GLN A 240 -0.91 10.34 -12.99
C GLN A 240 -0.36 10.58 -11.57
N ASP A 241 0.46 9.66 -11.06
CA ASP A 241 1.07 9.75 -9.74
C ASP A 241 2.49 10.34 -9.83
N GLU A 242 2.71 11.51 -9.21
CA GLU A 242 4.03 12.15 -9.13
C GLU A 242 5.07 11.24 -8.46
N ARG A 243 4.66 10.40 -7.50
CA ARG A 243 5.52 9.43 -6.85
C ARG A 243 5.99 8.35 -7.83
N ALA A 244 5.14 7.93 -8.76
CA ALA A 244 5.51 6.99 -9.81
C ALA A 244 6.49 7.64 -10.79
N LEU A 245 6.25 8.87 -11.23
CA LEU A 245 7.17 9.60 -12.11
C LEU A 245 8.56 9.77 -11.47
N ALA A 246 8.61 10.14 -10.19
CA ALA A 246 9.86 10.26 -9.46
C ALA A 246 10.57 8.90 -9.27
N CYS A 247 9.80 7.84 -9.02
CA CYS A 247 10.31 6.46 -8.96
C CYS A 247 10.89 6.01 -10.31
N ALA A 248 10.20 6.25 -11.42
CA ALA A 248 10.66 5.93 -12.76
C ALA A 248 11.96 6.67 -13.10
N ARG A 249 12.00 7.98 -12.84
CA ARG A 249 13.20 8.81 -13.05
C ARG A 249 14.39 8.28 -12.26
N ALA A 250 14.22 7.95 -10.97
CA ALA A 250 15.30 7.42 -10.15
C ALA A 250 15.86 6.08 -10.70
N ASN A 251 14.98 5.18 -11.14
CA ASN A 251 15.39 3.90 -11.73
C ASN A 251 16.11 4.08 -13.07
N LEU A 252 15.58 4.94 -13.96
CA LEU A 252 16.19 5.22 -15.25
C LEU A 252 17.57 5.85 -15.11
N THR A 253 17.76 6.77 -14.16
CA THR A 253 19.07 7.33 -13.82
C THR A 253 20.04 6.24 -13.37
N GLN A 254 19.62 5.36 -12.46
CA GLN A 254 20.47 4.28 -11.95
C GLN A 254 20.86 3.28 -13.05
N LEU A 255 19.99 3.05 -14.03
CA LEU A 255 20.24 2.18 -15.18
C LEU A 255 21.03 2.88 -16.31
N GLY A 256 21.26 4.19 -16.22
CA GLY A 256 21.92 4.97 -17.27
C GLY A 256 21.06 5.10 -18.55
N LEU A 257 19.73 5.10 -18.41
CA LEU A 257 18.78 5.11 -19.52
C LEU A 257 17.92 6.38 -19.58
N LEU A 258 18.17 7.38 -18.72
CA LEU A 258 17.33 8.56 -18.63
C LEU A 258 17.37 9.43 -19.91
N ASP A 259 18.49 9.49 -20.62
CA ASP A 259 18.67 10.39 -21.76
C ASP A 259 17.69 10.12 -22.93
N GLY A 260 17.19 8.88 -23.04
CA GLY A 260 16.20 8.48 -24.04
C GLY A 260 14.74 8.51 -23.56
N VAL A 261 14.49 8.94 -22.31
CA VAL A 261 13.17 8.88 -21.67
C VAL A 261 12.77 10.23 -21.08
N GLU A 262 11.63 10.73 -21.53
CA GLU A 262 10.99 11.97 -21.05
C GLU A 262 9.86 11.68 -20.07
#